data_AF-A0A7Y4ZK54-F1
#
_entry.id   AF-A0A7Y4ZK54-F1
#
_cell.length_a   1.000
_cell.length_b   1.000
_cell.length_c   1.000
_cell.angle_alpha   90.00
_cell.angle_beta   90.00
_cell.angle_gamma   90.00
#
_symmetry.space_group_name_H-M   'P 1'
#
loop_
_entity.id
_entity.type
_entity.pdbx_description
1 polymer ?
#
loop_
_entity_poly.entity_id
_entity_poly.type
_entity_poly.pdbx_seq_one_letter_code
_entity_poly.pdbx_strand_id
1 'polypeptide(L)'
;DGKVWGGDGAAYWKVYKNTGTGFATTATQWTLPALGTTEGYDQIAGYDGNTEWVTLDIDGDGKIDLVNTATLADGKVWGGDGAAYWKVHRAVP
;
A
#
# COMPACT_ATOMS: atom_id res chain seq x y z
N ASP A 1 17.24 -5.86 -3.00
CA ASP A 1 16.23 -4.81 -2.79
C ASP A 1 14.88 -5.34 -3.24
N GLY A 2 13.86 -5.19 -2.39
CA GLY A 2 12.48 -5.54 -2.71
C GLY A 2 11.88 -4.46 -3.61
N LYS A 3 11.24 -4.86 -4.71
CA LYS A 3 10.53 -3.93 -5.59
C LYS A 3 9.17 -4.51 -5.92
N VAL A 4 8.19 -3.63 -6.09
CA VAL A 4 6.88 -4.01 -6.64
C VAL A 4 7.01 -4.65 -8.02
N TRP A 5 6.06 -5.54 -8.36
CA TRP A 5 5.97 -6.11 -9.70
C TRP A 5 5.35 -5.10 -10.67
N GLY A 6 5.74 -5.13 -11.95
CA GLY A 6 5.14 -4.30 -13.00
C GLY A 6 5.76 -2.91 -13.19
N GLY A 7 6.51 -2.40 -12.22
CA GLY A 7 7.15 -1.07 -12.28
C GLY A 7 6.18 0.09 -11.99
N ASP A 8 6.70 1.32 -11.94
CA ASP A 8 5.90 2.49 -11.56
C ASP A 8 4.76 2.77 -12.56
N GLY A 9 3.56 3.05 -12.06
CA GLY A 9 2.33 3.23 -12.86
C GLY A 9 1.59 1.95 -13.27
N ALA A 10 2.18 0.77 -13.12
CA ALA A 10 1.52 -0.53 -13.32
C ALA A 10 1.86 -1.52 -12.18
N ALA A 11 2.21 -0.97 -11.01
CA ALA A 11 2.66 -1.73 -9.87
C ALA A 11 1.57 -2.66 -9.34
N TYR A 12 1.92 -3.87 -8.91
CA TYR A 12 0.98 -4.78 -8.27
C TYR A 12 1.64 -5.73 -7.25
N TRP A 13 0.83 -6.22 -6.31
CA TRP A 13 1.13 -7.38 -5.50
C TRP A 13 0.60 -8.66 -6.10
N LYS A 14 1.36 -9.74 -5.89
CA LYS A 14 0.91 -11.11 -6.14
C LYS A 14 0.39 -11.68 -4.83
N VAL A 15 -0.93 -11.82 -4.72
CA VAL A 15 -1.57 -12.40 -3.54
C VAL A 15 -1.94 -13.85 -3.82
N TYR A 16 -1.23 -14.76 -3.15
CA TYR A 16 -1.55 -16.18 -3.16
C TYR A 16 -2.45 -16.49 -1.95
N LYS A 17 -3.73 -16.79 -2.21
CA LYS A 17 -4.71 -17.04 -1.14
C LYS A 17 -4.34 -18.28 -0.34
N ASN A 18 -4.37 -18.18 0.99
CA ASN A 18 -4.23 -19.32 1.89
C ASN A 18 -5.46 -20.24 1.77
N THR A 19 -5.24 -21.54 1.59
CA THR A 19 -6.29 -22.56 1.40
C THR A 19 -6.54 -23.42 2.64
N GLY A 20 -5.84 -23.17 3.74
CA GLY A 20 -5.83 -23.97 4.97
C GLY A 20 -4.78 -25.08 4.97
N THR A 21 -4.40 -25.60 3.80
CA THR A 21 -3.36 -26.64 3.63
C THR A 21 -2.14 -26.14 2.85
N GLY A 22 -2.18 -24.90 2.36
CA GLY A 22 -1.13 -24.28 1.59
C GLY A 22 -1.58 -22.94 1.00
N PHE A 23 -1.03 -22.59 -0.15
CA PHE A 23 -1.39 -21.39 -0.89
C PHE A 23 -1.89 -21.76 -2.29
N ALA A 24 -2.76 -20.92 -2.85
CA ALA A 24 -3.16 -21.02 -4.25
C ALA A 24 -1.91 -21.03 -5.16
N THR A 25 -1.94 -21.79 -6.25
CA THR A 25 -0.84 -21.84 -7.22
C THR A 25 -0.85 -20.65 -8.19
N THR A 26 -1.98 -19.97 -8.30
CA THR A 26 -2.15 -18.74 -9.10
C THR A 26 -2.38 -17.57 -8.16
N ALA A 27 -1.63 -16.48 -8.37
CA ALA A 27 -1.83 -15.25 -7.63
C ALA A 27 -2.98 -14.42 -8.21
N THR A 28 -3.76 -13.80 -7.34
CA THR A 28 -4.54 -12.63 -7.71
C THR A 28 -3.61 -11.42 -7.75
N GLN A 29 -3.70 -10.62 -8.80
CA GLN A 29 -2.95 -9.36 -8.88
C GLN A 29 -3.76 -8.27 -8.18
N TRP A 30 -3.15 -7.62 -7.20
CA TRP A 30 -3.70 -6.43 -6.55
C TRP A 30 -2.93 -5.22 -7.05
N THR A 31 -3.57 -4.39 -7.87
CA THR A 31 -2.96 -3.18 -8.42
C THR A 31 -2.68 -2.17 -7.31
N LEU A 32 -1.52 -1.53 -7.39
CA LEU A 32 -1.06 -0.55 -6.42
C LEU A 32 -1.05 0.84 -7.07
N PRO A 33 -1.38 1.91 -6.32
CA PRO A 33 -1.10 3.25 -6.78
C PRO A 33 0.41 3.48 -6.89
N ALA A 34 0.80 4.49 -7.67
CA ALA A 34 2.18 4.94 -7.70
C ALA A 34 2.55 5.57 -6.35
N LEU A 35 3.62 5.07 -5.72
CA LEU A 35 4.24 5.73 -4.57
C LEU A 35 5.19 6.84 -5.03
N GLY A 36 5.71 6.80 -6.26
CA GLY A 36 6.71 7.77 -6.72
C GLY A 36 8.12 7.52 -6.20
N THR A 37 8.39 6.31 -5.68
CA THR A 37 9.73 5.81 -5.34
C THR A 37 10.09 4.60 -6.21
N THR A 38 11.36 4.22 -6.23
CA THR A 38 11.83 3.12 -7.11
C THR A 38 11.31 1.75 -6.63
N GLU A 39 11.14 1.62 -5.32
CA GLU A 39 10.74 0.41 -4.61
C GLU A 39 9.20 0.25 -4.65
N GLY A 40 8.47 1.36 -4.56
CA GLY A 40 7.02 1.37 -4.49
C GLY A 40 6.49 0.84 -3.15
N TYR A 41 5.21 0.48 -3.10
CA TYR A 41 4.65 -0.22 -1.94
C TYR A 41 5.08 -1.70 -1.97
N ASP A 42 6.32 -2.03 -1.63
CA ASP A 42 6.84 -3.41 -1.69
C ASP A 42 6.47 -4.26 -0.45
N GLN A 43 5.85 -3.64 0.57
CA GLN A 43 5.49 -4.24 1.86
C GLN A 43 4.07 -3.88 2.29
N ILE A 44 3.45 -4.72 3.14
CA ILE A 44 2.10 -4.47 3.70
C ILE A 44 2.05 -3.30 4.68
N ALA A 45 3.19 -2.98 5.29
CA ALA A 45 3.45 -1.77 6.06
C ALA A 45 4.93 -1.49 5.92
N GLY A 46 5.30 -0.23 5.69
CA GLY A 46 6.67 0.08 5.34
C GLY A 46 7.01 1.54 5.55
N TYR A 47 8.31 1.79 5.46
CA TYR A 47 8.91 3.11 5.54
C TYR A 47 10.02 3.19 4.49
N ASP A 48 9.96 4.21 3.65
CA ASP A 48 10.93 4.42 2.55
C ASP A 48 11.74 5.71 2.74
N GLY A 49 12.13 6.00 4.00
CA GLY A 49 12.92 7.18 4.36
C GLY A 49 12.10 8.45 4.61
N ASN A 50 11.09 8.72 3.78
CA ASN A 50 10.23 9.89 3.96
C ASN A 50 8.75 9.57 4.05
N THR A 51 8.30 8.36 3.74
CA THR A 51 6.88 8.04 3.75
C THR A 51 6.69 6.76 4.53
N GLU A 52 5.65 6.73 5.35
CA GLU A 52 5.14 5.52 5.98
C GLU A 52 3.78 5.14 5.39
N TRP A 53 3.54 3.84 5.31
CA TRP A 53 2.25 3.29 4.91
C TRP A 53 1.94 2.01 5.68
N VAL A 54 0.66 1.65 5.67
CA VAL A 54 0.14 0.42 6.23
C VAL A 54 -1.09 -0.01 5.45
N THR A 55 -1.34 -1.31 5.40
CA THR A 55 -2.58 -1.89 4.89
C THR A 55 -3.46 -2.37 6.03
N LEU A 56 -4.70 -1.88 6.06
CA LEU A 56 -5.72 -2.27 7.02
C LEU A 56 -7.11 -1.91 6.46
N ASP A 57 -8.14 -2.57 6.96
CA ASP A 57 -9.52 -2.15 6.77
C ASP A 57 -9.80 -0.98 7.72
N ILE A 58 -9.66 0.25 7.23
CA ILE A 58 -9.80 1.45 8.08
C ILE A 58 -11.23 1.99 8.10
N ASP A 59 -12.04 1.67 7.09
CA ASP A 59 -13.41 2.16 6.96
C ASP A 59 -14.49 1.12 7.38
N GLY A 60 -14.08 -0.12 7.67
CA GLY A 60 -14.93 -1.18 8.21
C GLY A 60 -15.77 -1.89 7.14
N ASP A 61 -15.40 -1.79 5.86
CA ASP A 61 -16.15 -2.40 4.76
C ASP A 61 -15.77 -3.87 4.48
N GLY A 62 -14.80 -4.42 5.22
CA GLY A 62 -14.29 -5.77 5.07
C GLY A 62 -13.23 -5.92 3.98
N LYS A 63 -12.77 -4.83 3.36
CA LYS A 63 -11.67 -4.83 2.39
C LYS A 63 -10.45 -4.14 2.99
N ILE A 64 -9.27 -4.59 2.57
CA ILE A 64 -8.00 -4.01 3.01
C ILE A 64 -7.69 -2.78 2.16
N ASP A 65 -7.56 -1.63 2.81
CA ASP A 65 -7.13 -0.39 2.20
C ASP A 65 -5.61 -0.22 2.31
N LEU A 66 -5.06 0.66 1.46
CA LEU A 66 -3.68 1.13 1.57
C LEU A 66 -3.70 2.56 2.10
N VAL A 67 -3.09 2.77 3.27
CA VAL A 67 -3.09 4.05 3.98
C VAL A 67 -1.67 4.58 4.02
N ASN A 68 -1.44 5.75 3.44
CA ASN A 68 -0.20 6.47 3.66
C ASN A 68 -0.41 7.42 4.83
N THR A 69 0.53 7.40 5.77
CA THR A 69 0.46 8.18 7.01
C THR A 69 1.38 9.39 7.02
N ALA A 70 2.31 9.49 6.08
CA ALA A 70 3.14 10.67 5.87
C ALA A 70 3.50 10.97 4.41
N THR A 71 3.84 12.24 4.13
CA THR A 71 4.20 12.72 2.81
C THR A 71 5.60 12.29 2.41
N LEU A 72 5.75 11.89 1.15
CA LEU A 72 7.04 11.59 0.52
C LEU A 72 8.07 12.73 0.57
N ALA A 73 7.62 13.98 0.72
CA ALA A 73 8.51 15.13 0.67
C ALA A 73 9.34 15.26 1.95
N ASP A 74 8.75 14.98 3.11
CA ASP A 74 9.35 15.34 4.39
C ASP A 74 8.97 14.46 5.60
N GLY A 75 8.25 13.33 5.43
CA GLY A 75 7.92 12.46 6.56
C GLY A 75 6.87 13.01 7.50
N LYS A 76 6.08 14.01 7.07
CA LYS A 76 5.01 14.59 7.89
C LYS A 76 3.63 14.16 7.44
N VAL A 77 2.68 14.26 8.36
CA VAL A 77 1.26 14.15 8.02
C VAL A 77 0.85 15.23 7.01
N TRP A 78 -0.08 14.94 6.12
CA TRP A 78 -0.60 15.95 5.20
C TRP A 78 -1.41 16.99 5.95
N GLY A 79 -1.49 18.22 5.40
CA GLY A 79 -2.33 19.29 5.94
C GLY A 79 -1.70 20.06 7.12
N GLY A 80 -0.64 19.54 7.74
CA GLY A 80 0.06 20.21 8.84
C GLY A 80 -0.79 20.38 10.10
N ASP A 81 -0.34 21.23 11.01
CA ASP A 81 -0.98 21.44 12.31
C ASP A 81 -2.39 22.02 12.16
N GLY A 82 -3.37 21.35 12.78
CA GLY A 82 -4.77 21.78 12.78
C GLY A 82 -5.62 21.29 11.60
N ALA A 83 -5.02 20.69 10.58
CA ALA A 83 -5.72 20.08 9.45
C ALA A 83 -5.09 18.75 9.01
N ALA A 84 -4.43 18.05 9.95
CA ALA A 84 -3.71 16.81 9.69
C ALA A 84 -4.64 15.72 9.13
N TYR A 85 -4.24 15.07 8.04
CA TYR A 85 -4.95 13.92 7.48
C TYR A 85 -4.00 12.88 6.89
N TRP A 86 -4.49 11.63 6.77
CA TRP A 86 -3.84 10.54 6.04
C TRP A 86 -4.48 10.35 4.67
N LYS A 87 -3.72 9.84 3.71
CA LYS A 87 -4.26 9.46 2.39
C LYS A 87 -4.67 8.00 2.43
N VAL A 88 -5.94 7.73 2.10
CA VAL A 88 -6.49 6.38 2.04
C VAL A 88 -6.79 6.02 0.59
N HIS A 89 -6.17 4.97 0.11
CA HIS A 89 -6.48 4.32 -1.17
C HIS A 89 -7.42 3.15 -0.89
N ARG A 90 -8.71 3.39 -1.09
CA ARG A 90 -9.73 2.37 -0.84
C ARG A 90 -9.70 1.25 -1.87
N ALA A 91 -9.91 0.03 -1.41
CA ALA A 91 -10.13 -1.09 -2.31
C ALA A 91 -11.47 -0.92 -3.05
N VAL A 92 -11.42 -0.78 -4.38
CA VAL A 92 -12.62 -0.76 -5.24
C VAL A 92 -12.96 -2.18 -5.73
N PRO A 93 -14.25 -2.51 -5.94
CA PRO A 93 -14.69 -3.79 -6.50
C PRO A 93 -14.15 -4.08 -7.90
#